data_AF-A0AAN8XA72-F1
#
_entry.id   AF-A0AAN8XA72-F1
#
_cell.length_a   1.000
_cell.length_b   1.000
_cell.length_c   1.000
_cell.angle_alpha   90.00
_cell.angle_beta   90.00
_cell.angle_gamma   90.00
#
_symmetry.space_group_name_H-M   'P 1'
#
loop_
_entity.id
_entity.type
_entity.pdbx_description
1 polymer ?
#
loop_
_entity_poly.entity_id
_entity_poly.type
_entity_poly.pdbx_seq_one_letter_code
_entity_poly.pdbx_strand_id
1 'polypeptide(L)'
;MTRKQRYGEIFGCWYDEGRIYRRSDSQQTWSILATESVARYKELEALTGIKFHLEVGNIRATLDKEEFQALLDSAKQNQLEAEDSTHCWKERFPYLNLLKESLVYFEK
;
A
#
# COMPACT_ATOMS: atom_id res chain seq x y z
N MET A 1 -3.42 -7.16 -49.52
CA MET A 1 -4.21 -6.92 -48.29
C MET A 1 -3.30 -6.29 -47.26
N THR A 2 -3.39 -4.97 -47.10
CA THR A 2 -2.48 -4.18 -46.26
C THR A 2 -3.02 -4.16 -44.84
N ARG A 3 -2.24 -4.66 -43.88
CA ARG A 3 -2.60 -4.75 -42.46
C ARG A 3 -2.64 -3.31 -41.89
N LYS A 4 -3.83 -2.82 -41.53
CA LYS A 4 -4.00 -1.53 -40.82
C LYS A 4 -3.34 -1.63 -39.45
N GLN A 5 -2.29 -0.86 -39.23
CA GLN A 5 -1.69 -0.62 -37.92
C GLN A 5 -2.65 0.29 -37.13
N ARG A 6 -3.32 -0.26 -36.10
CA ARG A 6 -4.16 0.54 -35.20
C ARG A 6 -3.25 1.32 -34.25
N TYR A 7 -2.94 2.56 -34.58
CA TYR A 7 -2.46 3.55 -33.62
C TYR A 7 -3.66 3.97 -32.76
N GLY A 8 -3.82 3.36 -31.59
CA GLY A 8 -4.96 3.70 -30.71
C GLY A 8 -5.23 2.74 -29.54
N GLU A 9 -4.39 1.75 -29.30
CA GLU A 9 -4.49 0.93 -28.09
C GLU A 9 -3.52 1.52 -27.06
N ILE A 10 -4.06 2.35 -26.16
CA ILE A 10 -3.35 2.74 -24.93
C ILE A 10 -3.14 1.43 -24.17
N PHE A 11 -1.92 0.90 -24.22
CA PHE A 11 -1.53 -0.29 -23.49
C PHE A 11 -1.80 -0.09 -21.99
N GLY A 12 -2.89 -0.68 -21.51
CA GLY A 12 -2.80 -1.72 -20.50
C GLY A 12 -2.59 -1.34 -19.03
N CYS A 13 -2.48 -0.08 -18.61
CA CYS A 13 -2.44 0.26 -17.18
C CYS A 13 -3.81 0.24 -16.47
N TRP A 14 -4.86 -0.18 -17.19
CA TRP A 14 -6.26 -0.26 -16.73
C TRP A 14 -6.79 -1.69 -16.57
N TYR A 15 -6.06 -2.72 -17.01
CA TYR A 15 -6.49 -4.12 -16.94
C TYR A 15 -5.88 -4.90 -15.77
N ASP A 16 -5.27 -4.22 -14.80
CA ASP A 16 -4.84 -4.85 -13.55
C ASP A 16 -6.03 -4.96 -12.60
N GLU A 17 -6.38 -6.18 -12.21
CA GLU A 17 -7.55 -6.52 -11.37
C GLU A 17 -7.43 -6.01 -9.92
N GLY A 18 -6.33 -5.32 -9.55
CA GLY A 18 -6.19 -4.63 -8.29
C GLY A 18 -5.00 -3.67 -8.24
N ARG A 19 -5.17 -2.52 -7.58
CA ARG A 19 -4.08 -1.58 -7.25
C ARG A 19 -3.83 -1.59 -5.75
N ILE A 20 -2.57 -1.72 -5.35
CA ILE A 20 -2.15 -1.60 -3.95
C ILE A 20 -1.89 -0.12 -3.67
N TYR A 21 -2.36 0.36 -2.52
CA TYR A 21 -2.01 1.68 -1.99
C TYR A 21 -1.30 1.53 -0.64
N ARG A 22 -0.60 2.57 -0.22
CA ARG A 22 0.07 2.63 1.09
C ARG A 22 -0.04 4.07 1.60
N ARG A 23 -0.30 4.26 2.89
CA ARG A 23 -0.40 5.60 3.50
C ARG A 23 0.91 6.03 4.15
N SER A 24 1.64 5.11 4.78
CA SER A 24 2.99 5.40 5.31
C SER A 24 4.01 5.57 4.18
N ASP A 25 4.87 6.59 4.25
CA ASP A 25 5.97 6.77 3.30
C ASP A 25 7.14 7.53 3.94
N SER A 26 8.36 7.31 3.47
CA SER A 26 9.54 8.02 3.97
C SER A 26 9.49 9.51 3.66
N GLN A 27 8.78 9.92 2.60
CA GLN A 27 8.50 11.32 2.33
C GLN A 27 7.12 11.71 2.85
N GLN A 28 7.11 12.64 3.81
CA GLN A 28 5.88 13.05 4.49
C GLN A 28 4.81 13.61 3.55
N THR A 29 5.19 14.30 2.47
CA THR A 29 4.24 14.81 1.47
C THR A 29 3.43 13.68 0.84
N TRP A 30 4.07 12.55 0.50
CA TRP A 30 3.35 11.41 -0.07
C TRP A 30 2.44 10.75 0.96
N SER A 31 2.88 10.67 2.21
CA SER A 31 2.07 10.10 3.27
C SER A 31 0.79 10.89 3.53
N ILE A 32 0.88 12.22 3.57
CA ILE A 32 -0.28 13.11 3.69
C ILE A 32 -1.22 12.92 2.50
N LEU A 33 -0.71 13.03 1.28
CA LEU A 33 -1.52 12.91 0.07
C LEU A 33 -2.24 11.56 -0.02
N ALA A 34 -1.55 10.48 0.33
CA ALA A 34 -2.13 9.14 0.33
C ALA A 34 -3.21 8.99 1.42
N THR A 35 -2.95 9.46 2.64
CA THR A 35 -3.90 9.38 3.76
C THR A 35 -5.19 10.13 3.44
N GLU A 36 -5.08 11.37 2.97
CA GLU A 36 -6.24 12.19 2.57
C GLU A 36 -6.98 11.60 1.37
N SER A 37 -6.26 10.99 0.41
CA SER A 37 -6.90 10.33 -0.73
C SER A 37 -7.72 9.11 -0.31
N VAL A 38 -7.14 8.25 0.54
CA VAL A 38 -7.79 7.01 1.02
C VAL A 38 -8.99 7.34 1.91
N ALA A 39 -8.92 8.39 2.74
CA ALA A 39 -10.04 8.82 3.58
C ALA A 39 -11.33 9.11 2.80
N ARG A 40 -11.20 9.47 1.51
CA ARG A 40 -12.33 9.77 0.62
C ARG A 40 -12.91 8.55 -0.09
N TYR A 41 -12.23 7.40 -0.07
CA TYR A 41 -12.67 6.23 -0.86
C TYR A 41 -14.06 5.76 -0.46
N LYS A 42 -14.36 5.70 0.84
CA LYS A 42 -15.69 5.30 1.33
C LYS A 42 -16.82 6.22 0.83
N GLU A 43 -16.57 7.53 0.80
CA GLU A 43 -17.51 8.51 0.25
C GLU A 43 -17.70 8.30 -1.26
N LEU A 44 -16.61 8.12 -2.00
CA LEU A 44 -16.65 7.91 -3.45
C LEU A 44 -17.37 6.61 -3.83
N GLU A 45 -17.18 5.52 -3.08
CA GLU A 45 -17.94 4.29 -3.27
C GLU A 45 -19.44 4.50 -3.06
N ALA A 46 -19.83 5.31 -2.07
CA ALA A 46 -21.23 5.62 -1.81
C ALA A 46 -21.84 6.51 -2.92
N LEU A 47 -21.09 7.49 -3.42
CA LEU A 47 -21.53 8.39 -4.50
C LEU A 47 -21.65 7.69 -5.85
N THR A 48 -20.76 6.74 -6.15
CA THR A 48 -20.70 6.06 -7.44
C THR A 48 -21.50 4.75 -7.47
N GLY A 49 -21.75 4.15 -6.31
CA GLY A 49 -22.30 2.79 -6.20
C GLY A 49 -21.32 1.70 -6.60
N ILE A 50 -20.06 2.03 -6.90
CA ILE A 50 -19.02 1.09 -7.30
C ILE A 50 -18.17 0.75 -6.07
N LYS A 51 -18.04 -0.54 -5.76
CA LYS A 51 -17.07 -1.04 -4.80
C LYS A 51 -15.72 -1.23 -5.49
N PHE A 52 -14.72 -0.47 -5.07
CA PHE A 52 -13.39 -0.48 -5.68
C PHE A 52 -12.26 -0.55 -4.64
N HIS A 53 -12.56 -0.43 -3.35
CA HIS A 53 -11.56 -0.42 -2.29
C HIS A 53 -11.82 -1.52 -1.27
N LEU A 54 -10.74 -2.18 -0.83
CA LEU A 54 -10.73 -3.10 0.30
C LEU A 54 -9.60 -2.69 1.25
N GLU A 55 -9.95 -2.47 2.51
CA GLU A 55 -8.98 -2.16 3.57
C GLU A 55 -8.44 -3.48 4.15
N VAL A 56 -7.33 -3.95 3.57
CA VAL A 56 -6.68 -5.23 3.92
C VAL A 56 -5.33 -5.05 4.64
N GLY A 57 -4.93 -3.81 4.89
CA GLY A 57 -3.63 -3.47 5.42
C GLY A 57 -2.48 -3.68 4.43
N ASN A 58 -1.27 -3.40 4.92
CA ASN A 58 -0.02 -3.53 4.17
C ASN A 58 1.11 -3.95 5.10
N ILE A 59 1.93 -4.92 4.67
CA ILE A 59 3.17 -5.32 5.34
C ILE A 59 4.35 -4.77 4.55
N ARG A 60 5.35 -4.23 5.26
CA ARG A 60 6.67 -3.94 4.68
C ARG A 60 7.73 -4.66 5.49
N ALA A 61 8.64 -5.32 4.79
CA ALA A 61 9.82 -5.92 5.38
C ALA A 61 11.05 -5.22 4.81
N THR A 62 11.94 -4.77 5.67
CA THR A 62 13.22 -4.15 5.27
C THR A 62 14.34 -4.61 6.20
N LEU A 63 15.58 -4.54 5.70
CA LEU A 63 16.78 -4.70 6.53
C LEU A 63 17.33 -3.34 6.99
N ASP A 64 16.81 -2.25 6.41
CA ASP A 64 17.23 -0.89 6.69
C ASP A 64 16.51 -0.34 7.93
N LYS A 65 17.27 -0.07 8.99
CA LYS A 65 16.75 0.47 10.25
C LYS A 65 16.26 1.90 10.11
N GLU A 66 16.89 2.70 9.25
CA GLU A 66 16.52 4.10 9.05
C GLU A 66 15.21 4.18 8.27
N GLU A 67 15.06 3.37 7.22
CA GLU A 67 13.79 3.21 6.50
C GLU A 67 12.67 2.73 7.44
N PHE A 68 12.95 1.70 8.24
CA PHE A 68 11.98 1.15 9.18
C PHE A 68 11.50 2.18 10.21
N GLN A 69 12.43 2.94 10.78
CA GLN A 69 12.09 3.99 11.74
C GLN A 69 11.29 5.11 11.07
N ALA A 70 11.67 5.51 9.85
CA ALA A 70 10.94 6.53 9.09
C ALA A 70 9.48 6.11 8.81
N LEU A 71 9.22 4.81 8.53
CA LEU A 71 7.87 4.30 8.35
C LEU A 71 7.04 4.40 9.63
N LEU A 72 7.61 4.03 10.78
CA LEU A 72 6.94 4.13 12.07
C LEU A 72 6.65 5.58 12.44
N ASP A 73 7.59 6.48 12.18
CA ASP A 73 7.42 7.90 12.48
C ASP A 73 6.38 8.56 11.56
N SER A 74 6.42 8.24 10.27
CA SER A 74 5.40 8.64 9.30
C SER A 74 4.01 8.16 9.73
N ALA A 75 3.88 6.89 10.15
CA ALA A 75 2.61 6.35 10.61
C ALA A 75 2.08 7.07 11.85
N LYS A 76 2.94 7.37 12.84
CA LYS A 76 2.57 8.14 14.04
C LYS A 76 2.13 9.56 13.69
N GLN A 77 2.86 10.25 12.81
CA GLN A 77 2.54 11.62 12.40
C GLN A 77 1.18 11.71 11.71
N ASN A 78 0.84 10.70 10.91
CA ASN A 78 -0.44 10.62 10.19
C ASN A 78 -1.52 9.83 10.96
N GLN A 79 -1.27 9.48 12.23
CA GLN A 79 -2.21 8.77 13.12
C GLN A 79 -2.75 7.45 12.53
N LEU A 80 -1.89 6.72 11.80
CA LEU A 80 -2.25 5.45 11.18
C LEU A 80 -2.20 4.31 12.21
N GLU A 81 -3.09 3.33 12.06
CA GLU A 81 -3.05 2.07 12.81
C GLU A 81 -1.88 1.20 12.29
N ALA A 82 -0.69 1.40 12.83
CA ALA A 82 0.50 0.65 12.43
C ALA A 82 1.37 0.20 13.61
N GLU A 83 2.06 -0.91 13.43
CA GLU A 83 2.88 -1.54 14.47
C GLU A 83 4.17 -2.18 13.93
N ASP A 84 5.15 -2.29 14.83
CA ASP A 84 6.32 -3.16 14.64
C ASP A 84 5.90 -4.61 14.87
N SER A 85 5.85 -5.38 13.78
CA SER A 85 5.53 -6.80 13.75
C SER A 85 6.78 -7.70 13.67
N THR A 86 7.99 -7.17 13.86
CA THR A 86 9.26 -7.91 13.68
C THR A 86 9.30 -9.22 14.48
N HIS A 87 8.69 -9.26 15.66
CA HIS A 87 8.72 -10.44 16.54
C HIS A 87 7.51 -11.38 16.39
N CYS A 88 6.45 -10.97 15.69
CA CYS A 88 5.19 -11.73 15.61
C CYS A 88 4.69 -11.98 14.18
N TRP A 89 5.36 -11.44 13.16
CA TRP A 89 4.90 -11.55 11.77
C TRP A 89 4.71 -12.99 11.31
N LYS A 90 5.54 -13.94 11.79
CA LYS A 90 5.45 -15.35 11.38
C LYS A 90 4.24 -16.06 11.98
N GLU A 91 3.79 -15.64 13.16
CA GLU A 91 2.56 -16.16 13.78
C GLU A 91 1.33 -15.63 13.04
N ARG A 92 1.37 -14.34 12.65
CA ARG A 92 0.26 -13.69 11.95
C ARG A 92 0.19 -14.05 10.46
N PHE A 93 1.34 -14.22 9.82
CA PHE A 93 1.48 -14.46 8.38
C PHE A 93 2.38 -15.68 8.14
N PRO A 94 1.95 -16.89 8.55
CA PRO A 94 2.78 -18.11 8.53
C PRO A 94 3.17 -18.58 7.12
N TYR A 95 2.50 -18.04 6.09
CA TYR A 95 2.79 -18.29 4.69
C TYR A 95 3.93 -17.42 4.13
N LEU A 96 4.36 -16.38 4.84
CA LEU A 96 5.51 -15.56 4.44
C LEU A 96 6.83 -16.23 4.87
N ASN A 97 7.86 -16.09 4.04
CA ASN A 97 9.21 -16.56 4.35
C ASN A 97 10.21 -15.39 4.23
N LEU A 98 10.23 -14.54 5.26
CA LEU A 98 11.14 -13.39 5.35
C LEU A 98 12.49 -13.80 5.94
N LEU A 99 13.51 -12.97 5.76
CA LEU A 99 14.80 -13.16 6.42
C LEU A 99 14.63 -12.98 7.94
N LYS A 100 15.43 -13.71 8.72
CA LYS A 100 15.34 -13.66 10.18
C LYS A 100 15.65 -12.27 10.73
N GLU A 101 16.48 -11.52 10.02
CA GLU A 101 16.94 -10.18 10.34
C GLU A 101 15.99 -9.09 9.82
N SER A 102 14.91 -9.45 9.10
CA SER A 102 13.95 -8.49 8.58
C SER A 102 13.20 -7.78 9.70
N LEU A 103 13.20 -6.44 9.63
CA LEU A 103 12.32 -5.58 10.39
C LEU A 103 10.98 -5.53 9.66
N VAL A 104 9.89 -5.78 10.38
CA VAL A 104 8.57 -5.95 9.76
C VAL A 104 7.60 -4.92 10.30
N TYR A 105 7.12 -4.07 9.40
CA TYR A 105 6.13 -3.04 9.65
C TYR A 105 4.78 -3.55 9.14
N PHE A 106 3.72 -3.40 9.94
CA PHE A 106 2.36 -3.69 9.53
C PHE A 106 1.47 -2.47 9.75
N GLU A 107 0.76 -2.07 8.70
CA GLU A 107 -0.30 -1.06 8.72
C GLU A 107 -1.62 -1.77 8.45
N LYS A 108 -2.66 -1.48 9.24
CA LYS A 108 -3.99 -2.06 9.05
C LYS A 108 -4.83 -1.28 8.05
#